data_AF-W4M993-F1
#
_entry.id   AF-W4M993-F1
#
_cell.length_a   1.000
_cell.length_b   1.000
_cell.length_c   1.000
_cell.angle_alpha   90.00
_cell.angle_beta   90.00
_cell.angle_gamma   90.00
#
_symmetry.space_group_name_H-M   'P 1'
#
loop_
_entity.id
_entity.type
_entity.pdbx_description
1 polymer ?
#
loop_
_entity_poly.entity_id
_entity_poly.type
_entity_poly.pdbx_seq_one_letter_code
_entity_poly.pdbx_strand_id
1 'polypeptide(L)'
;MTANPEMVRLFKAELELCNVTPGETVAVLSEGNEKRDYADAFLAAAEELEATSFQLNLVKRAPQPGDMKKRTSITGNRPAIEALKSSDIVIDLVGLLWSAEQNEITQTGTRMLMVREPLEVLQRTFPRKSLRRRVEAAQEMLAAAEELHITSAAGTDVTYQLGTYPVLTQYGYTDTPGRWDHFAGGFL
;
A
#
# COMPACT_ATOMS: atom_id res chain seq x y z
N MET A 1 -0.85 -17.78 19.89
CA MET A 1 -2.17 -17.14 19.68
C MET A 1 -2.52 -17.39 18.23
N THR A 2 -3.69 -17.95 17.94
CA THR A 2 -4.18 -18.15 16.57
C THR A 2 -4.74 -16.83 16.04
N ALA A 3 -4.36 -16.43 14.82
CA ALA A 3 -4.85 -15.21 14.18
C ALA A 3 -6.39 -15.22 14.06
N ASN A 4 -7.01 -14.03 14.03
CA ASN A 4 -8.46 -13.92 13.86
C ASN A 4 -8.89 -14.51 12.49
N PRO A 5 -9.71 -15.58 12.45
CA PRO A 5 -10.05 -16.26 11.19
C PRO A 5 -10.78 -15.38 10.17
N GLU A 6 -11.55 -14.39 10.61
CA GLU A 6 -12.21 -13.46 9.70
C GLU A 6 -11.22 -12.52 9.02
N MET A 7 -10.23 -12.05 9.77
CA MET A 7 -9.16 -11.19 9.25
C MET A 7 -8.25 -11.97 8.29
N VAL A 8 -7.91 -13.22 8.62
CA VAL A 8 -7.14 -14.10 7.72
C VAL A 8 -7.86 -14.28 6.40
N ARG A 9 -9.17 -14.57 6.41
CA ARG A 9 -9.97 -14.71 5.18
C ARG A 9 -9.98 -13.44 4.34
N LEU A 10 -10.14 -12.27 4.96
CA LEU A 10 -10.13 -10.99 4.26
C LEU A 10 -8.76 -10.72 3.62
N PHE A 11 -7.69 -10.91 4.36
CA PHE A 11 -6.33 -10.63 3.88
C PHE A 11 -5.85 -11.64 2.85
N LYS A 12 -6.28 -12.91 2.94
CA LYS A 12 -6.06 -13.88 1.88
C LYS A 12 -6.68 -13.42 0.56
N ALA A 13 -7.96 -13.02 0.60
CA ALA A 13 -8.63 -12.52 -0.60
C ALA A 13 -7.95 -11.26 -1.17
N GLU A 14 -7.39 -10.41 -0.31
CA GLU A 14 -6.61 -9.24 -0.73
C GLU A 14 -5.27 -9.61 -1.37
N LEU A 15 -4.56 -10.58 -0.81
CA LEU A 15 -3.32 -11.10 -1.39
C LEU A 15 -3.59 -11.80 -2.75
N GLU A 16 -4.71 -12.51 -2.88
CA GLU A 16 -5.16 -13.06 -4.17
C GLU A 16 -5.44 -11.95 -5.20
N LEU A 17 -6.04 -10.82 -4.80
CA LEU A 17 -6.21 -9.65 -5.68
C LEU A 17 -4.86 -9.03 -6.07
N CYS A 18 -3.90 -9.02 -5.14
CA CYS A 18 -2.53 -8.61 -5.41
C CYS A 18 -1.76 -9.62 -6.27
N ASN A 19 -2.40 -10.71 -6.72
CA ASN A 19 -1.79 -11.79 -7.49
C ASN A 19 -0.60 -12.43 -6.75
N VAL A 20 -0.78 -12.69 -5.44
CA VAL A 20 0.16 -13.52 -4.68
C VAL A 20 -0.03 -14.99 -5.05
N THR A 21 1.05 -15.65 -5.48
CA THR A 21 1.02 -17.05 -5.92
C THR A 21 1.93 -17.95 -5.07
N PRO A 22 1.73 -19.29 -5.10
CA PRO A 22 2.64 -20.23 -4.45
C PRO A 22 4.10 -19.97 -4.84
N GLY A 23 4.99 -19.92 -3.84
CA GLY A 23 6.42 -19.66 -4.02
C GLY A 23 6.82 -18.18 -4.08
N GLU A 24 5.89 -17.22 -4.15
CA GLU A 24 6.22 -15.80 -3.94
C GLU A 24 6.54 -15.52 -2.47
N THR A 25 7.29 -14.44 -2.23
CA THR A 25 7.68 -13.97 -0.90
C THR A 25 6.89 -12.74 -0.48
N VAL A 26 6.15 -12.86 0.63
CA VAL A 26 5.37 -11.80 1.28
C VAL A 26 6.10 -11.30 2.52
N ALA A 27 6.55 -10.05 2.52
CA ALA A 27 7.10 -9.41 3.72
C ALA A 27 6.04 -8.56 4.41
N VAL A 28 5.85 -8.75 5.72
CA VAL A 28 4.98 -7.89 6.52
C VAL A 28 5.83 -6.91 7.32
N LEU A 29 5.77 -5.63 6.95
CA LEU A 29 6.46 -4.55 7.64
C LEU A 29 5.56 -4.01 8.77
N SER A 30 6.03 -4.09 10.00
CA SER A 30 5.30 -3.63 11.19
C SER A 30 6.18 -2.84 12.17
N GLU A 31 5.56 -2.31 13.22
CA GLU A 31 6.26 -1.51 14.23
C GLU A 31 5.76 -1.84 15.65
N GLY A 32 6.66 -2.31 16.51
CA GLY A 32 6.37 -2.63 17.91
C GLY A 32 5.22 -3.62 18.07
N ASN A 33 4.17 -3.19 18.79
CA ASN A 33 2.94 -3.95 18.98
C ASN A 33 1.75 -3.38 18.19
N GLU A 34 1.98 -2.38 17.32
CA GLU A 34 0.90 -1.79 16.53
C GLU A 34 0.40 -2.77 15.47
N LYS A 35 -0.92 -2.97 15.40
CA LYS A 35 -1.57 -3.88 14.45
C LYS A 35 -0.92 -5.26 14.40
N ARG A 36 -0.48 -5.77 15.54
CA ARG A 36 0.15 -7.09 15.64
C ARG A 36 -0.77 -8.20 15.15
N ASP A 37 -2.06 -8.07 15.45
CA ASP A 37 -3.13 -8.92 14.94
C ASP A 37 -3.22 -8.92 13.41
N TYR A 38 -2.93 -7.78 12.75
CA TYR A 38 -2.92 -7.70 11.28
C TYR A 38 -1.70 -8.40 10.73
N ALA A 39 -0.54 -8.20 11.37
CA ALA A 39 0.68 -8.86 10.94
C ALA A 39 0.53 -10.39 11.03
N ASP A 40 0.03 -10.89 12.17
CA ASP A 40 -0.25 -12.31 12.36
C ASP A 40 -1.25 -12.84 11.31
N ALA A 41 -2.28 -12.06 10.96
CA ALA A 41 -3.27 -12.45 9.97
C ALA A 41 -2.74 -12.46 8.52
N PHE A 42 -1.88 -11.51 8.13
CA PHE A 42 -1.24 -11.50 6.80
C PHE A 42 -0.25 -12.65 6.63
N LEU A 43 0.51 -12.98 7.68
CA LEU A 43 1.41 -14.15 7.65
C LEU A 43 0.60 -15.44 7.45
N ALA A 44 -0.45 -15.64 8.25
CA ALA A 44 -1.33 -16.80 8.11
C ALA A 44 -2.03 -16.86 6.75
N ALA A 45 -2.47 -15.71 6.22
CA ALA A 45 -3.07 -15.62 4.89
C ALA A 45 -2.09 -15.98 3.77
N ALA A 46 -0.83 -15.55 3.87
CA ALA A 46 0.22 -15.89 2.92
C ALA A 46 0.58 -17.39 2.99
N GLU A 47 0.66 -17.97 4.19
CA GLU A 47 0.84 -19.42 4.37
C GLU A 47 -0.30 -20.22 3.72
N GLU A 48 -1.55 -19.77 3.86
CA GLU A 48 -2.71 -20.38 3.20
C GLU A 48 -2.70 -20.29 1.66
N LEU A 49 -1.83 -19.44 1.09
CA LEU A 49 -1.58 -19.31 -0.36
C LEU A 49 -0.29 -20.01 -0.79
N GLU A 50 0.36 -20.76 0.10
CA GLU A 50 1.65 -21.43 -0.15
C GLU A 50 2.77 -20.45 -0.54
N ALA A 51 2.65 -19.19 -0.12
CA ALA A 51 3.69 -18.17 -0.25
C ALA A 51 4.68 -18.27 0.92
N THR A 52 5.96 -17.97 0.66
CA THR A 52 6.93 -17.75 1.73
C THR A 52 6.60 -16.43 2.40
N SER A 53 6.54 -16.38 3.74
CA SER A 53 6.27 -15.13 4.44
C SER A 53 7.20 -14.89 5.62
N PHE A 54 7.47 -13.61 5.90
CA PHE A 54 8.21 -13.19 7.08
C PHE A 54 7.74 -11.82 7.55
N GLN A 55 7.98 -11.52 8.83
CA GLN A 55 7.69 -10.22 9.42
C GLN A 55 8.98 -9.46 9.69
N LEU A 56 9.02 -8.21 9.24
CA LEU A 56 10.03 -7.24 9.63
C LEU A 56 9.40 -6.28 10.65
N ASN A 57 9.56 -6.60 11.94
CA ASN A 57 9.02 -5.78 13.03
C ASN A 57 10.06 -4.78 13.54
N LEU A 58 9.82 -3.49 13.31
CA LEU A 58 10.71 -2.41 13.69
C LEU A 58 10.44 -1.93 15.13
N VAL A 59 11.48 -1.41 15.78
CA VAL A 59 11.30 -0.67 17.04
C VAL A 59 10.70 0.69 16.72
N LYS A 60 9.57 1.01 17.37
CA LYS A 60 8.91 2.32 17.22
C LYS A 60 9.85 3.47 17.58
N ARG A 61 10.04 4.38 16.64
CA ARG A 61 10.75 5.64 16.86
C ARG A 61 9.75 6.77 17.05
N ALA A 62 9.89 7.51 18.14
CA ALA A 62 9.12 8.72 18.33
C ALA A 62 9.51 9.76 17.26
N PRO A 63 8.53 10.49 16.68
CA PRO A 63 8.85 11.62 15.82
C PRO A 63 9.68 12.64 16.60
N GLN A 64 10.76 13.13 15.99
CA GLN A 64 11.58 14.16 16.61
C GLN A 64 10.92 15.54 16.42
N PRO A 65 10.84 16.38 17.47
CA PRO A 65 10.35 17.75 17.33
C PRO A 65 11.15 18.51 16.26
N GLY A 66 10.46 19.15 15.31
CA GLY A 66 11.09 19.95 14.25
C GLY A 66 11.52 19.19 13.00
N ASP A 67 11.19 17.90 12.86
CA ASP A 67 11.48 17.15 11.64
C ASP A 67 10.55 17.57 10.49
N MET A 68 11.13 18.22 9.47
CA MET A 68 10.41 18.64 8.27
C MET A 68 10.29 17.50 7.23
N LYS A 69 11.00 16.38 7.43
CA LYS A 69 10.97 15.22 6.53
C LYS A 69 10.08 14.14 7.13
N LYS A 70 9.31 13.44 6.29
CA LYS A 70 8.56 12.26 6.70
C LYS A 70 9.54 11.16 7.09
N ARG A 71 9.83 11.02 8.39
CA ARG A 71 10.60 9.91 8.94
C ARG A 71 9.67 8.84 9.50
N THR A 72 10.04 7.59 9.28
CA THR A 72 9.38 6.43 9.88
C THR A 72 10.44 5.59 10.60
N SER A 73 10.03 4.52 11.28
CA SER A 73 11.00 3.68 12.00
C SER A 73 12.00 2.95 11.11
N ILE A 74 11.76 2.88 9.79
CA ILE A 74 12.71 2.29 8.84
C ILE A 74 13.79 3.28 8.40
N THR A 75 13.63 4.59 8.66
CA THR A 75 14.54 5.61 8.14
C THR A 75 15.99 5.36 8.58
N GLY A 76 16.88 5.27 7.58
CA GLY A 76 18.30 4.97 7.76
C GLY A 76 18.62 3.51 8.11
N ASN A 77 17.64 2.62 8.16
CA ASN A 77 17.84 1.19 8.45
C ASN A 77 18.11 0.41 7.16
N ARG A 78 19.35 0.53 6.65
CA ARG A 78 19.79 -0.12 5.41
C ARG A 78 19.53 -1.62 5.37
N PRO A 79 19.87 -2.43 6.41
CA PRO A 79 19.55 -3.85 6.40
C PRO A 79 18.06 -4.16 6.24
N ALA A 80 17.18 -3.36 6.87
CA ALA A 80 15.74 -3.57 6.73
C ALA A 80 15.24 -3.27 5.31
N ILE A 81 15.74 -2.19 4.69
CA ILE A 81 15.38 -1.84 3.31
C ILE A 81 15.81 -2.94 2.34
N GLU A 82 17.04 -3.47 2.48
CA GLU A 82 17.52 -4.58 1.63
C GLU A 82 16.72 -5.87 1.82
N ALA A 83 16.27 -6.17 3.05
CA ALA A 83 15.39 -7.31 3.30
C ALA A 83 14.01 -7.14 2.63
N LEU A 84 13.45 -5.93 2.59
CA LEU A 84 12.17 -5.69 1.92
C LEU A 84 12.29 -5.79 0.40
N LYS A 85 13.40 -5.33 -0.19
CA LYS A 85 13.68 -5.44 -1.63
C LYS A 85 13.77 -6.88 -2.15
N SER A 86 14.05 -7.85 -1.28
CA SER A 86 14.12 -9.26 -1.68
C SER A 86 12.76 -9.97 -1.69
N SER A 87 11.66 -9.22 -1.54
CA SER A 87 10.29 -9.76 -1.48
C SER A 87 9.52 -9.40 -2.75
N ASP A 88 8.56 -10.24 -3.14
CA ASP A 88 7.69 -9.97 -4.29
C ASP A 88 6.60 -8.95 -3.94
N ILE A 89 6.16 -8.94 -2.68
CA ILE A 89 5.25 -7.94 -2.14
C ILE A 89 5.58 -7.62 -0.67
N VAL A 90 5.48 -6.33 -0.33
CA VAL A 90 5.53 -5.83 1.05
C VAL A 90 4.15 -5.38 1.48
N ILE A 91 3.67 -5.91 2.61
CA ILE A 91 2.50 -5.41 3.33
C ILE A 91 2.99 -4.37 4.35
N ASP A 92 2.67 -3.11 4.10
CA ASP A 92 3.13 -1.97 4.89
C ASP A 92 2.09 -1.54 5.93
N LEU A 93 2.32 -1.93 7.20
CA LEU A 93 1.51 -1.50 8.34
C LEU A 93 2.05 -0.22 9.00
N VAL A 94 3.23 0.25 8.58
CA VAL A 94 3.94 1.41 9.15
C VAL A 94 3.51 2.72 8.48
N GLY A 95 3.30 2.70 7.15
CA GLY A 95 2.83 3.84 6.37
C GLY A 95 3.96 4.63 5.71
N LEU A 96 4.74 3.95 4.87
CA LEU A 96 5.88 4.49 4.11
C LEU A 96 5.47 5.39 2.92
N LEU A 97 4.18 5.68 2.73
CA LEU A 97 3.66 6.51 1.65
C LEU A 97 4.55 7.75 1.37
N TRP A 98 5.07 7.90 0.15
CA TRP A 98 5.94 9.00 -0.29
C TRP A 98 7.30 9.11 0.42
N SER A 99 7.79 8.03 1.06
CA SER A 99 9.14 8.00 1.62
C SER A 99 10.18 7.63 0.55
N ALA A 100 11.43 8.03 0.78
CA ALA A 100 12.54 7.63 -0.09
C ALA A 100 12.72 6.11 -0.10
N GLU A 101 12.47 5.46 1.04
CA GLU A 101 12.53 4.01 1.21
C GLU A 101 11.43 3.29 0.43
N GLN A 102 10.19 3.80 0.40
CA GLN A 102 9.15 3.24 -0.48
C GLN A 102 9.60 3.27 -1.94
N ASN A 103 10.11 4.41 -2.41
CA ASN A 103 10.59 4.54 -3.78
C ASN A 103 11.74 3.57 -4.06
N GLU A 104 12.68 3.44 -3.12
CA GLU A 104 13.83 2.54 -3.26
C GLU A 104 13.43 1.06 -3.33
N ILE A 105 12.42 0.65 -2.55
CA ILE A 105 11.88 -0.72 -2.55
C ILE A 105 11.11 -0.97 -3.84
N THR A 106 10.18 -0.08 -4.21
CA THR A 106 9.36 -0.27 -5.41
C THR A 106 10.18 -0.26 -6.72
N GLN A 107 11.30 0.47 -6.77
CA GLN A 107 12.20 0.47 -7.92
C GLN A 107 12.87 -0.89 -8.22
N THR A 108 12.90 -1.83 -7.27
CA THR A 108 13.41 -3.19 -7.53
C THR A 108 12.37 -4.11 -8.18
N GLY A 109 11.14 -3.62 -8.39
CA GLY A 109 10.01 -4.43 -8.84
C GLY A 109 9.17 -5.00 -7.70
N THR A 110 9.59 -4.83 -6.44
CA THR A 110 8.79 -5.21 -5.27
C THR A 110 7.48 -4.42 -5.23
N ARG A 111 6.35 -5.12 -5.16
CA ARG A 111 5.03 -4.51 -4.95
C ARG A 111 4.90 -4.03 -3.52
N MET A 112 4.13 -2.98 -3.27
CA MET A 112 3.86 -2.52 -1.91
C MET A 112 2.37 -2.21 -1.69
N LEU A 113 1.77 -2.86 -0.68
CA LEU A 113 0.40 -2.59 -0.27
C LEU A 113 0.41 -1.98 1.13
N MET A 114 0.04 -0.71 1.25
CA MET A 114 -0.17 -0.09 2.55
C MET A 114 -1.51 -0.55 3.14
N VAL A 115 -1.56 -0.81 4.45
CA VAL A 115 -2.80 -1.18 5.16
C VAL A 115 -2.84 -0.45 6.50
N ARG A 116 -3.72 0.56 6.62
CA ARG A 116 -3.79 1.42 7.81
C ARG A 116 -5.15 1.43 8.48
N GLU A 117 -6.20 1.21 7.71
CA GLU A 117 -7.57 1.35 8.19
C GLU A 117 -7.94 0.29 9.24
N PRO A 118 -8.96 0.56 10.07
CA PRO A 118 -9.61 -0.45 10.90
C PRO A 118 -10.26 -1.57 10.09
N LEU A 119 -10.47 -2.74 10.70
CA LEU A 119 -10.92 -3.94 10.00
C LEU A 119 -12.31 -3.73 9.40
N GLU A 120 -13.21 -3.09 10.13
CA GLU A 120 -14.57 -2.81 9.67
C GLU A 120 -14.60 -1.88 8.46
N VAL A 121 -13.61 -0.99 8.33
CA VAL A 121 -13.45 -0.14 7.15
C VAL A 121 -12.99 -1.00 5.98
N LEU A 122 -11.90 -1.77 6.16
CA LEU A 122 -11.35 -2.66 5.15
C LEU A 122 -12.40 -3.64 4.59
N GLN A 123 -13.26 -4.19 5.46
CA GLN A 123 -14.37 -5.05 5.05
C GLN A 123 -15.39 -4.32 4.18
N ARG A 124 -15.77 -3.10 4.55
CA ARG A 124 -16.76 -2.29 3.83
C ARG A 124 -16.22 -1.78 2.50
N THR A 125 -14.91 -1.54 2.41
CA THR A 125 -14.23 -0.97 1.24
C THR A 125 -13.37 -1.98 0.50
N PHE A 126 -13.62 -3.29 0.69
CA PHE A 126 -12.84 -4.34 0.04
C PHE A 126 -12.71 -4.10 -1.48
N PRO A 127 -11.48 -4.15 -2.06
CA PRO A 127 -11.26 -3.75 -3.44
C PRO A 127 -11.98 -4.67 -4.43
N ARG A 128 -12.27 -4.13 -5.62
CA ARG A 128 -12.94 -4.87 -6.70
C ARG A 128 -12.27 -4.58 -8.02
N LYS A 129 -12.12 -5.60 -8.87
CA LYS A 129 -11.61 -5.43 -10.25
C LYS A 129 -12.43 -4.42 -11.06
N SER A 130 -13.73 -4.27 -10.77
CA SER A 130 -14.57 -3.24 -11.40
C SER A 130 -14.24 -1.81 -10.95
N LEU A 131 -13.82 -1.62 -9.70
CA LEU A 131 -13.33 -0.33 -9.21
C LEU A 131 -12.03 0.04 -9.93
N ARG A 132 -11.07 -0.90 -10.01
CA ARG A 132 -9.83 -0.71 -10.78
C ARG A 132 -10.11 -0.24 -12.21
N ARG A 133 -10.96 -0.95 -12.96
CA ARG A 133 -11.31 -0.55 -14.34
C ARG A 133 -11.85 0.88 -14.45
N ARG A 134 -12.63 1.33 -13.46
CA ARG A 134 -13.16 2.71 -13.43
C ARG A 134 -12.06 3.73 -13.13
N VAL A 135 -11.17 3.42 -12.19
CA VAL A 135 -10.04 4.28 -11.83
C VAL A 135 -9.04 4.38 -12.99
N GLU A 136 -8.72 3.27 -13.66
CA GLU A 136 -7.84 3.25 -14.83
C GLU A 136 -8.47 4.00 -16.03
N ALA A 137 -9.78 3.87 -16.26
CA ALA A 137 -10.45 4.67 -17.28
C ALA A 137 -10.37 6.19 -16.99
N ALA A 138 -10.53 6.58 -15.72
CA ALA A 138 -10.34 7.98 -15.32
C ALA A 138 -8.87 8.42 -15.43
N GLN A 139 -7.92 7.51 -15.17
CA GLN A 139 -6.49 7.77 -15.33
C GLN A 139 -6.15 8.08 -16.78
N GLU A 140 -6.67 7.28 -17.72
CA GLU A 140 -6.48 7.52 -19.16
C GLU A 140 -7.01 8.90 -19.57
N MET A 141 -8.20 9.28 -19.07
CA MET A 141 -8.78 10.60 -19.33
C MET A 141 -7.90 11.73 -18.78
N LEU A 142 -7.45 11.61 -17.52
CA LEU A 142 -6.65 12.66 -16.87
C LEU A 142 -5.22 12.75 -17.44
N ALA A 143 -4.64 11.62 -17.84
CA ALA A 143 -3.30 11.58 -18.45
C ALA A 143 -3.27 12.18 -19.86
N ALA A 144 -4.41 12.19 -20.57
CA ALA A 144 -4.56 12.83 -21.87
C ALA A 144 -4.91 14.32 -21.78
N ALA A 145 -5.24 14.84 -20.59
CA ALA A 145 -5.64 16.22 -20.40
C ALA A 145 -4.43 17.15 -20.18
N GLU A 146 -4.52 18.36 -20.72
CA GLU A 146 -3.53 19.43 -20.51
C GLU A 146 -3.97 20.41 -19.40
N GLU A 147 -5.26 20.41 -19.06
CA GLU A 147 -5.85 21.35 -18.10
C GLU A 147 -6.91 20.65 -17.23
N LEU A 148 -6.93 21.00 -15.94
CA LEU A 148 -8.00 20.64 -15.00
C LEU A 148 -8.67 21.92 -14.49
N HIS A 149 -9.92 22.13 -14.89
CA HIS A 149 -10.76 23.24 -14.46
C HIS A 149 -11.81 22.77 -13.45
N ILE A 150 -11.83 23.37 -12.27
CA ILE A 150 -12.73 23.02 -11.17
C ILE A 150 -13.61 24.22 -10.85
N THR A 151 -14.92 24.06 -10.98
CA THR A 151 -15.89 25.10 -10.64
C THR A 151 -16.95 24.62 -9.65
N SER A 152 -17.51 25.54 -8.85
CA SER A 152 -18.64 25.25 -7.96
C SER A 152 -19.55 26.46 -7.79
N ALA A 153 -20.84 26.24 -7.49
CA ALA A 153 -21.80 27.31 -7.20
C ALA A 153 -21.43 28.15 -5.96
N ALA A 154 -20.58 27.61 -5.07
CA ALA A 154 -20.06 28.32 -3.91
C ALA A 154 -18.90 29.29 -4.26
N GLY A 155 -18.50 29.35 -5.53
CA GLY A 155 -17.49 30.29 -6.03
C GLY A 155 -16.09 29.70 -6.23
N THR A 156 -15.93 28.37 -6.20
CA THR A 156 -14.68 27.75 -6.68
C THR A 156 -14.58 27.99 -8.18
N ASP A 157 -13.44 28.52 -8.63
CA ASP A 157 -13.09 28.65 -10.04
C ASP A 157 -11.55 28.64 -10.14
N VAL A 158 -11.00 27.44 -10.36
CA VAL A 158 -9.55 27.22 -10.36
C VAL A 158 -9.15 26.36 -11.55
N THR A 159 -8.07 26.77 -12.21
CA THR A 159 -7.50 26.07 -13.36
C THR A 159 -6.07 25.63 -13.05
N TYR A 160 -5.79 24.34 -13.26
CA TYR A 160 -4.45 23.77 -13.16
C TYR A 160 -3.95 23.34 -14.53
N GLN A 161 -2.68 23.65 -14.84
CA GLN A 161 -1.98 23.09 -15.99
C GLN A 161 -1.42 21.72 -15.64
N LEU A 162 -1.68 20.72 -16.49
CA LEU A 162 -1.27 19.33 -16.32
C LEU A 162 -0.07 19.00 -17.23
N GLY A 163 0.45 17.77 -17.12
CA GLY A 163 1.50 17.24 -17.99
C GLY A 163 2.92 17.22 -17.40
N THR A 164 3.19 17.98 -16.33
CA THR A 164 4.52 17.95 -15.66
C THR A 164 4.74 16.70 -14.82
N TYR A 165 3.68 16.19 -14.18
CA TYR A 165 3.74 15.05 -13.27
C TYR A 165 2.82 13.92 -13.74
N PRO A 166 3.16 12.65 -13.44
CA PRO A 166 2.32 11.53 -13.80
C PRO A 166 1.02 11.52 -12.97
N VAL A 167 -0.02 10.92 -13.54
CA VAL A 167 -1.25 10.57 -12.81
C VAL A 167 -0.98 9.34 -11.96
N LEU A 168 -1.29 9.43 -10.68
CA LEU A 168 -1.24 8.30 -9.75
C LEU A 168 -2.65 7.75 -9.56
N THR A 169 -2.75 6.46 -9.29
CA THR A 169 -4.04 5.81 -9.02
C THR A 169 -3.95 5.00 -7.75
N GLN A 170 -5.05 4.93 -7.01
CA GLN A 170 -5.21 4.04 -5.89
C GLN A 170 -6.55 3.32 -6.05
N TYR A 171 -6.52 2.02 -6.23
CA TYR A 171 -7.73 1.20 -6.39
C TYR A 171 -7.82 0.05 -5.38
N GLY A 172 -6.91 0.03 -4.40
CA GLY A 172 -7.06 -0.79 -3.20
C GLY A 172 -6.11 -1.98 -3.10
N TYR A 173 -5.46 -2.37 -4.18
CA TYR A 173 -4.58 -3.55 -4.27
C TYR A 173 -3.49 -3.33 -5.32
N THR A 174 -2.44 -4.16 -5.36
CA THR A 174 -1.40 -4.05 -6.39
C THR A 174 -0.91 -5.41 -6.88
N ASP A 175 -1.02 -5.64 -8.18
CA ASP A 175 -0.56 -6.84 -8.88
C ASP A 175 0.55 -6.54 -9.89
N THR A 176 0.93 -5.27 -10.02
CA THR A 176 1.89 -4.80 -11.02
C THR A 176 3.26 -4.62 -10.38
N PRO A 177 4.35 -5.23 -10.89
CA PRO A 177 5.69 -5.07 -10.33
C PRO A 177 6.07 -3.61 -10.12
N GLY A 178 6.63 -3.31 -8.95
CA GLY A 178 7.07 -1.97 -8.54
C GLY A 178 5.94 -0.97 -8.28
N ARG A 179 4.67 -1.41 -8.30
CA ARG A 179 3.53 -0.54 -7.99
C ARG A 179 3.22 -0.55 -6.49
N TRP A 180 2.96 0.65 -5.97
CA TRP A 180 2.40 0.87 -4.65
C TRP A 180 0.88 1.13 -4.73
N ASP A 181 0.10 0.62 -3.78
CA ASP A 181 -1.31 0.97 -3.58
C ASP A 181 -1.66 0.94 -2.07
N HIS A 182 -2.88 1.33 -1.72
CA HIS A 182 -3.37 1.38 -0.33
C HIS A 182 -4.71 0.66 -0.19
N PHE A 183 -4.78 -0.31 0.72
CA PHE A 183 -6.04 -0.89 1.15
C PHE A 183 -6.64 0.01 2.27
N ALA A 184 -7.62 0.89 2.01
CA ALA A 184 -8.47 1.03 0.80
C ALA A 184 -8.28 2.34 0.02
N GLY A 185 -8.48 2.26 -1.31
CA GLY A 185 -8.42 3.37 -2.25
C GLY A 185 -9.75 3.58 -2.99
N GLY A 186 -9.67 3.98 -4.25
CA GLY A 186 -10.81 4.20 -5.16
C GLY A 186 -10.80 5.58 -5.82
N PHE A 187 -9.62 6.13 -6.09
CA PHE A 187 -9.42 7.47 -6.61
C PHE A 187 -8.13 7.55 -7.45
N LEU A 188 -7.91 8.71 -8.05
CA LEU A 188 -6.73 9.13 -8.80
C LEU A 188 -6.43 10.59 -8.48
#